data_AF-A0AAD9Y125-F1
#
_entry.id   AF-A0AAD9Y125-F1
#
_cell.length_a   1.000
_cell.length_b   1.000
_cell.length_c   1.000
_cell.angle_alpha   90.00
_cell.angle_beta   90.00
_cell.angle_gamma   90.00
#
_symmetry.space_group_name_H-M   'P 1'
#
loop_
_entity.id
_entity.type
_entity.pdbx_description
1 polymer ?
#
loop_
_entity_poly.entity_id
_entity_poly.type
_entity_poly.pdbx_seq_one_letter_code
_entity_poly.pdbx_strand_id
1 'polypeptide(L)'
;MSGRVADTPAISTLRRYRRSLNIAENGFEVMPCRRCRSKGLRCKMLPGSLVCGECVAVGGTRRSCDASEDAICQLERLMVESRRLDDEEEETEELFRKRMEALQKAQAEVNEALAKLDRVRKAKRMVFKKGRKETSVVAEEDETPEVPPSESSLVLEAQAMGASGVLDLDTILGDWNPNTPNFLSGSS
;
A
#
# COMPACT_ATOMS: atom_id res chain seq x y z
N MET A 1 -34.61 -11.16 64.50
CA MET A 1 -34.28 -11.56 63.11
C MET A 1 -32.77 -11.48 62.95
N SER A 2 -32.06 -12.61 62.96
CA SER A 2 -30.60 -12.64 62.89
C SER A 2 -30.17 -12.57 61.42
N GLY A 3 -29.70 -11.41 60.97
CA GLY A 3 -29.16 -11.24 59.63
C GLY A 3 -27.83 -11.98 59.49
N ARG A 4 -27.76 -12.96 58.58
CA ARG A 4 -26.47 -13.50 58.14
C ARG A 4 -25.80 -12.44 57.27
N VAL A 5 -24.72 -11.86 57.76
CA VAL A 5 -23.80 -11.07 56.95
C VAL A 5 -23.16 -12.04 55.96
N ALA A 6 -23.25 -11.75 54.65
CA ALA A 6 -22.56 -12.55 53.65
C ALA A 6 -21.06 -12.33 53.82
N ASP A 7 -20.33 -13.39 54.19
CA ASP A 7 -18.88 -13.33 54.30
C ASP A 7 -18.25 -12.97 52.94
N THR A 8 -17.27 -12.07 52.96
CA THR A 8 -16.52 -11.70 51.76
C THR A 8 -15.77 -12.93 51.22
N PRO A 9 -15.84 -13.20 49.90
CA PRO A 9 -15.21 -14.37 49.34
C PRO A 9 -13.69 -14.28 49.49
N ALA A 10 -13.06 -15.39 49.90
CA ALA A 10 -11.61 -15.48 49.99
C ALA A 10 -10.92 -15.11 48.66
N ILE A 11 -9.79 -14.43 48.74
CA ILE A 11 -8.99 -13.97 47.58
C ILE A 11 -8.68 -15.12 46.62
N SER A 12 -8.43 -16.33 47.15
CA SER A 12 -8.16 -17.54 46.37
C SER A 12 -9.36 -17.98 45.53
N THR A 13 -10.58 -17.74 45.99
CA THR A 13 -11.83 -18.04 45.26
C THR A 13 -12.01 -17.04 44.11
N LEU A 14 -11.78 -15.76 44.35
CA LEU A 14 -11.81 -14.73 43.30
C LEU A 14 -10.76 -14.98 42.21
N ARG A 15 -9.53 -15.37 42.59
CA ARG A 15 -8.47 -15.69 41.64
C ARG A 15 -8.83 -16.89 40.76
N ARG A 16 -9.41 -17.95 41.35
CA ARG A 16 -9.89 -19.13 40.60
C ARG A 16 -10.98 -18.76 39.61
N TYR A 17 -11.95 -17.96 40.06
CA TYR A 17 -13.05 -17.50 39.21
C TYR A 17 -12.56 -16.65 38.02
N ARG A 18 -11.66 -15.69 38.26
CA ARG A 18 -11.05 -14.90 37.17
C ARG A 18 -10.30 -15.79 36.17
N ARG A 19 -9.54 -16.78 36.67
CA ARG A 19 -8.82 -17.72 35.82
C ARG A 19 -9.78 -18.56 34.98
N SER A 20 -10.87 -19.07 35.56
CA SER A 20 -11.86 -19.84 34.80
C SER A 20 -12.56 -19.00 33.74
N LEU A 21 -12.84 -17.72 34.01
CA LEU A 21 -13.40 -16.80 33.00
C LEU A 21 -12.41 -16.58 31.85
N ASN A 22 -11.14 -16.30 32.15
CA ASN A 22 -10.13 -16.14 31.12
C ASN A 22 -9.98 -17.39 30.24
N ILE A 23 -10.03 -18.59 30.82
CA ILE A 23 -10.02 -19.85 30.06
C ILE A 23 -11.32 -20.03 29.26
N ALA A 24 -12.46 -19.57 29.76
CA ALA A 24 -13.73 -19.67 29.03
C ALA A 24 -13.76 -18.78 27.79
N GLU A 25 -13.19 -17.58 27.90
CA GLU A 25 -13.11 -16.57 26.84
C GLU A 25 -12.01 -16.89 25.83
N ASN A 26 -10.77 -17.08 26.31
CA ASN A 26 -9.57 -17.18 25.47
C ASN A 26 -9.03 -18.61 25.33
N GLY A 27 -9.65 -19.59 25.99
CA GLY A 27 -9.20 -20.98 25.92
C GLY A 27 -9.70 -21.70 24.67
N PHE A 28 -8.88 -22.62 24.20
CA PHE A 28 -9.17 -23.50 23.08
C PHE A 28 -10.01 -24.68 23.55
N GLU A 29 -10.98 -25.07 22.74
CA GLU A 29 -11.75 -26.29 22.98
C GLU A 29 -10.88 -27.51 22.71
N VAL A 30 -10.75 -28.37 23.71
CA VAL A 30 -9.95 -29.59 23.66
C VAL A 30 -10.83 -30.80 23.96
N MET A 31 -10.28 -32.00 23.73
CA MET A 31 -10.95 -33.24 24.11
C MET A 31 -11.41 -33.20 25.57
N PRO A 32 -12.69 -33.52 25.85
CA PRO A 32 -13.23 -33.32 27.18
C PRO A 32 -12.66 -34.32 28.18
N CYS A 33 -12.18 -33.79 29.30
CA CYS A 33 -11.81 -34.57 30.49
C CYS A 33 -13.05 -35.30 31.04
N ARG A 34 -12.87 -36.35 31.85
CA ARG A 34 -13.98 -37.21 32.33
C ARG A 34 -15.09 -36.43 33.00
N ARG A 35 -14.75 -35.38 33.74
CA ARG A 35 -15.72 -34.50 34.40
C ARG A 35 -16.52 -33.64 33.41
N CYS A 36 -15.84 -32.99 32.47
CA CYS A 36 -16.52 -32.20 31.45
C CYS A 36 -17.42 -33.10 30.59
N ARG A 37 -16.92 -34.30 30.24
CA ARG A 37 -17.67 -35.31 29.50
C ARG A 37 -18.92 -35.77 30.24
N SER A 38 -18.82 -36.08 31.54
CA SER A 38 -19.97 -36.56 32.32
C SER A 38 -21.05 -35.49 32.53
N LYS A 39 -20.67 -34.22 32.50
CA LYS A 39 -21.59 -33.08 32.62
C LYS A 39 -22.06 -32.50 31.29
N GLY A 40 -21.58 -33.01 30.16
CA GLY A 40 -21.86 -32.44 28.83
C GLY A 40 -21.33 -31.01 28.65
N LEU A 41 -20.23 -30.66 29.31
CA LEU A 41 -19.62 -29.33 29.27
C LEU A 41 -18.47 -29.29 28.25
N ARG A 42 -18.30 -28.13 27.60
CA ARG A 42 -17.16 -27.86 26.73
C ARG A 42 -15.89 -27.69 27.55
N CYS A 43 -14.88 -28.49 27.24
CA CYS A 43 -13.61 -28.46 27.94
C CYS A 43 -12.69 -27.46 27.24
N LYS A 44 -12.50 -26.28 27.85
CA LYS A 44 -11.59 -25.27 27.35
C LYS A 44 -10.30 -25.21 28.15
N MET A 45 -9.17 -25.05 27.47
CA MET A 45 -7.83 -24.96 28.07
C MET A 45 -7.03 -23.83 27.41
N LEU A 46 -6.22 -23.15 28.23
CA LEU A 46 -5.18 -22.26 27.73
C LEU A 46 -3.92 -23.08 27.41
N PRO A 47 -3.07 -22.61 26.47
CA PRO A 47 -1.77 -23.22 26.24
C PRO A 47 -0.91 -23.27 27.49
N GLY A 48 -0.16 -24.36 27.67
CA GLY A 48 0.66 -24.62 28.86
C GLY A 48 -0.14 -24.82 30.16
N SER A 49 -1.47 -24.66 30.14
CA SER A 49 -2.33 -25.01 31.28
C SER A 49 -2.58 -26.50 31.28
N LEU A 50 -2.38 -27.12 32.43
CA LEU A 50 -2.64 -28.55 32.64
C LEU A 50 -4.06 -28.81 33.18
N VAL A 51 -4.88 -27.76 33.26
CA VAL A 51 -6.22 -27.79 33.86
C VAL A 51 -7.18 -26.98 33.00
N CYS A 52 -8.37 -27.53 32.76
CA CYS A 52 -9.44 -26.85 32.04
C CYS A 52 -10.22 -25.86 32.91
N GLY A 53 -10.91 -24.90 32.26
CA GLY A 53 -11.62 -23.81 32.93
C GLY A 53 -12.65 -24.27 33.95
N GLU A 54 -13.40 -25.33 33.62
CA GLU A 54 -14.42 -25.90 34.50
C GLU A 54 -13.81 -26.59 35.73
N CYS A 55 -12.69 -27.31 35.54
CA CYS A 55 -11.95 -27.90 36.66
C CYS A 55 -11.34 -26.81 37.56
N VAL A 56 -10.84 -25.71 36.98
CA VAL A 56 -10.36 -24.55 37.74
C VAL A 56 -11.47 -23.89 38.54
N ALA A 57 -12.66 -23.71 37.94
CA ALA A 57 -13.81 -23.05 38.55
C ALA A 57 -14.28 -23.74 39.84
N VAL A 58 -14.28 -25.08 39.85
CA VAL A 58 -14.71 -25.87 41.01
C VAL A 58 -13.57 -26.14 42.00
N GLY A 59 -12.42 -25.50 41.82
CA GLY A 59 -11.27 -25.66 42.70
C GLY A 59 -10.56 -26.99 42.54
N GLY A 60 -10.74 -27.66 41.40
CA GLY A 60 -9.99 -28.83 41.02
C GLY A 60 -8.49 -28.51 40.94
N THR A 61 -7.67 -29.38 41.52
CA THR A 61 -6.21 -29.33 41.36
C THR A 61 -5.81 -29.92 40.00
N ARG A 62 -4.55 -29.76 39.59
CA ARG A 62 -4.01 -30.42 38.39
C ARG A 62 -4.32 -31.91 38.32
N ARG A 63 -4.38 -32.59 39.47
CA ARG A 63 -4.69 -34.03 39.57
C ARG A 63 -6.15 -34.39 39.27
N SER A 64 -7.05 -33.40 39.26
CA SER A 64 -8.49 -33.61 39.04
C SER A 64 -8.93 -33.39 37.59
N CYS A 65 -8.05 -32.85 36.75
CA CYS A 65 -8.30 -32.69 35.33
C CYS A 65 -7.50 -33.74 34.58
N ASP A 66 -8.19 -34.78 34.13
CA ASP A 66 -7.67 -35.88 33.31
C ASP A 66 -7.73 -35.52 31.81
N ALA A 67 -7.47 -34.25 31.48
CA ALA A 67 -7.27 -33.88 30.09
C ALA A 67 -6.08 -34.70 29.54
N SER A 68 -6.26 -35.35 28.40
CA SER A 68 -5.21 -36.22 27.85
C SER A 68 -3.96 -35.41 27.53
N GLU A 69 -2.80 -35.98 27.84
CA GLU A 69 -1.50 -35.38 27.49
C GLU A 69 -1.42 -35.12 25.98
N ASP A 70 -1.96 -36.04 25.18
CA ASP A 70 -2.09 -35.89 23.72
C ASP A 70 -2.86 -34.62 23.32
N ALA A 71 -3.94 -34.26 24.00
CA ALA A 71 -4.71 -33.06 23.68
C ALA A 71 -3.93 -31.78 24.00
N ILE A 72 -3.09 -31.81 25.03
CA ILE A 72 -2.21 -30.69 25.41
C ILE A 72 -1.10 -30.54 24.38
N CYS A 73 -0.43 -31.64 24.02
CA CYS A 73 0.62 -31.63 23.00
C CYS A 73 0.09 -31.23 21.62
N GLN A 74 -1.12 -31.67 21.24
CA GLN A 74 -1.76 -31.24 20.00
C GLN A 74 -2.05 -29.74 19.99
N LEU A 75 -2.57 -29.19 21.10
CA LEU A 75 -2.82 -27.75 21.21
C LEU A 75 -1.52 -26.95 21.09
N GLU A 76 -0.44 -27.39 21.76
CA GLU A 76 0.87 -26.74 21.66
C GLU A 76 1.41 -26.77 20.22
N ARG A 77 1.30 -27.91 19.52
CA ARG A 77 1.70 -28.02 18.11
C ARG A 77 0.90 -27.08 17.22
N LEU A 78 -0.43 -27.02 17.39
CA LEU A 78 -1.28 -26.12 16.61
C LEU A 78 -0.92 -24.64 16.83
N MET A 79 -0.51 -24.28 18.05
CA MET A 79 -0.09 -22.90 18.33
C MET A 79 1.27 -22.55 17.75
N VAL A 80 2.21 -23.49 17.76
CA VAL A 80 3.49 -23.30 17.07
C VAL A 80 3.25 -23.12 15.57
N GLU A 81 2.38 -23.96 15.01
CA GLU A 81 2.03 -23.89 13.60
C GLU A 81 1.30 -22.58 13.25
N SER A 82 0.37 -22.13 14.10
CA SER A 82 -0.29 -20.83 13.93
C SER A 82 0.73 -19.70 13.86
N ARG A 83 1.69 -19.66 14.79
CA ARG A 83 2.73 -18.62 14.80
C ARG A 83 3.60 -18.68 13.55
N ARG A 84 3.99 -19.89 13.13
CA ARG A 84 4.74 -20.09 11.88
C ARG A 84 3.99 -19.52 10.68
N LEU A 85 2.68 -19.74 10.62
CA LEU A 85 1.83 -19.20 9.55
C LEU A 85 1.67 -17.68 9.65
N ASP A 86 1.53 -17.12 10.85
CA ASP A 86 1.45 -15.67 11.06
C ASP A 86 2.74 -14.98 10.59
N ASP A 87 3.91 -15.55 10.91
CA ASP A 87 5.22 -15.05 10.47
C ASP A 87 5.34 -15.13 8.92
N GLU A 88 4.90 -16.23 8.30
CA GLU A 88 4.87 -16.39 6.84
C GLU A 88 3.90 -15.40 6.17
N GLU A 89 2.75 -15.13 6.78
CA GLU A 89 1.80 -14.12 6.32
C GLU A 89 2.47 -12.74 6.31
N GLU A 90 3.08 -12.32 7.41
CA GLU A 90 3.76 -11.02 7.52
C GLU A 90 4.87 -10.85 6.46
N GLU A 91 5.71 -11.87 6.27
CA GLU A 91 6.76 -11.85 5.24
C GLU A 91 6.18 -11.68 3.82
N THR A 92 5.09 -12.40 3.53
CA THR A 92 4.43 -12.30 2.21
C THR A 92 3.74 -10.97 2.00
N GLU A 93 3.12 -10.39 3.04
CA GLU A 93 2.52 -9.06 2.99
C GLU A 93 3.55 -7.97 2.72
N GLU A 94 4.72 -8.04 3.37
CA GLU A 94 5.81 -7.11 3.10
C GLU A 94 6.30 -7.18 1.66
N LEU A 95 6.50 -8.40 1.14
CA LEU A 95 6.92 -8.61 -0.23
C LEU A 95 5.87 -8.09 -1.22
N PHE A 96 4.60 -8.33 -0.93
CA PHE A 96 3.49 -7.80 -1.72
C PHE A 96 3.48 -6.27 -1.71
N ARG A 97 3.67 -5.63 -0.56
CA ARG A 97 3.75 -4.17 -0.43
C ARG A 97 4.90 -3.59 -1.28
N LYS A 98 6.10 -4.18 -1.18
CA LYS A 98 7.27 -3.78 -1.99
C LYS A 98 6.99 -3.90 -3.49
N ARG A 99 6.34 -4.99 -3.93
CA ARG A 99 5.94 -5.19 -5.33
C ARG A 99 4.90 -4.20 -5.79
N MET A 100 3.91 -3.87 -4.96
CA MET A 100 2.90 -2.87 -5.26
C MET A 100 3.51 -1.48 -5.43
N GLU A 101 4.44 -1.09 -4.57
CA GLU A 101 5.18 0.17 -4.70
C GLU A 101 6.00 0.22 -6.00
N ALA A 102 6.68 -0.87 -6.35
CA ALA A 102 7.44 -0.95 -7.61
C ALA A 102 6.52 -0.83 -8.84
N LEU A 103 5.35 -1.48 -8.81
CA LEU A 103 4.35 -1.39 -9.88
C LEU A 103 3.80 0.03 -10.01
N GLN A 104 3.55 0.73 -8.90
CA GLN A 104 3.11 2.13 -8.93
C GLN A 104 4.17 3.04 -9.55
N LYS A 105 5.45 2.84 -9.25
CA LYS A 105 6.56 3.59 -9.86
C LYS A 105 6.63 3.34 -11.37
N ALA A 106 6.59 2.08 -11.80
CA ALA A 106 6.58 1.74 -13.22
C ALA A 106 5.37 2.35 -13.96
N GLN A 107 4.19 2.35 -13.33
CA GLN A 107 3.01 2.99 -13.90
C GLN A 107 3.18 4.52 -14.02
N ALA A 108 3.82 5.16 -13.05
CA ALA A 108 4.12 6.58 -13.10
C ALA A 108 5.07 6.93 -14.27
N GLU A 109 6.10 6.12 -14.49
CA GLU A 109 7.04 6.27 -15.61
C GLU A 109 6.32 6.12 -16.97
N VAL A 110 5.44 5.12 -17.10
CA VAL A 110 4.62 4.94 -18.30
C VAL A 110 3.73 6.16 -18.53
N ASN A 111 3.08 6.68 -17.49
CA ASN A 111 2.21 7.85 -17.60
C ASN A 111 3.00 9.11 -18.01
N GLU A 112 4.22 9.30 -17.50
CA GLU A 112 5.10 10.39 -17.90
C GLU A 112 5.51 10.28 -19.37
N ALA A 113 5.89 9.08 -19.81
CA ALA A 113 6.24 8.80 -21.20
C ALA A 113 5.06 9.09 -22.15
N LEU A 114 3.84 8.70 -21.77
CA LEU A 114 2.61 9.02 -22.50
C LEU A 114 2.37 10.54 -22.57
N ALA A 115 2.50 11.25 -21.46
CA ALA A 115 2.34 12.71 -21.44
C ALA A 115 3.40 13.41 -22.31
N LYS A 116 4.64 12.91 -22.34
CA LYS A 116 5.70 13.41 -23.24
C LYS A 116 5.34 13.15 -24.70
N LEU A 117 4.88 11.94 -25.03
CA LEU A 117 4.45 11.57 -26.38
C LEU A 117 3.32 12.48 -26.89
N ASP A 118 2.34 12.79 -26.04
CA ASP A 118 1.23 13.67 -26.40
C ASP A 118 1.66 15.12 -26.62
N ARG A 119 2.62 15.62 -25.83
CA ARG A 119 3.24 16.93 -26.05
C ARG A 119 3.93 16.98 -27.42
N VAL A 120 4.74 15.97 -27.74
CA VAL A 120 5.42 15.87 -29.04
C VAL A 120 4.41 15.78 -30.20
N ARG A 121 3.35 14.99 -30.06
CA ARG A 121 2.27 14.91 -31.07
C ARG A 121 1.57 16.24 -31.29
N LYS A 122 1.27 16.99 -30.21
CA LYS A 122 0.69 18.33 -30.29
C LYS A 122 1.63 19.30 -30.99
N ALA A 123 2.91 19.33 -30.60
CA ALA A 123 3.93 20.17 -31.23
C ALA A 123 4.07 19.85 -32.73
N LYS A 124 4.15 18.56 -33.10
CA LYS A 124 4.16 18.11 -34.49
C LYS A 124 2.97 18.66 -35.27
N ARG A 125 1.75 18.49 -34.76
CA ARG A 125 0.54 19.02 -35.43
C ARG A 125 0.59 20.53 -35.62
N MET A 126 1.11 21.28 -34.64
CA MET A 126 1.25 22.73 -34.74
C MET A 126 2.25 23.15 -35.80
N VAL A 127 3.43 22.52 -35.84
CA VAL A 127 4.46 22.77 -36.87
C VAL A 127 3.93 22.45 -38.26
N PHE A 128 3.28 21.29 -38.45
CA PHE A 128 2.66 20.93 -39.74
C PHE A 128 1.56 21.92 -40.15
N LYS A 129 0.75 22.41 -39.20
CA LYS A 129 -0.29 23.41 -39.48
C LYS A 129 0.32 24.78 -39.82
N LYS A 130 1.40 25.19 -39.17
CA LYS A 130 2.13 26.44 -39.44
C LYS A 130 2.81 26.38 -40.81
N GLY A 131 3.58 25.32 -41.08
CA GLY A 131 4.22 25.12 -42.37
C GLY A 131 3.23 25.14 -43.54
N ARG A 132 2.06 24.50 -43.41
CA ARG A 132 0.99 24.57 -44.43
C ARG A 132 0.49 26.00 -44.71
N LYS A 133 0.34 26.82 -43.66
CA LYS A 133 -0.09 28.22 -43.81
C LYS A 133 0.98 29.07 -44.47
N GLU A 134 2.25 28.90 -44.08
CA GLU A 134 3.36 29.65 -44.67
C GLU A 134 3.54 29.27 -46.16
N THR A 135 3.45 27.99 -46.49
CA THR A 135 3.47 27.55 -47.90
C THR A 135 2.27 27.99 -48.72
N SER A 136 1.10 28.19 -48.10
CA SER A 136 -0.07 28.71 -48.83
C SER A 136 0.01 30.21 -49.04
N VAL A 137 0.54 30.96 -48.06
CA VAL A 137 0.79 32.41 -48.21
C VAL A 137 1.84 32.67 -49.27
N VAL A 138 2.95 31.91 -49.31
CA VAL A 138 3.96 32.03 -50.38
C VAL A 138 3.40 31.68 -51.76
N ALA A 139 2.40 30.80 -51.84
CA ALA A 139 1.73 30.49 -53.11
C ALA A 139 0.71 31.57 -53.52
N GLU A 140 0.20 32.38 -52.59
CA GLU A 140 -0.71 33.50 -52.85
C GLU A 140 0.04 34.84 -53.05
N GLU A 141 1.25 35.00 -52.50
CA GLU A 141 2.11 36.18 -52.64
C GLU A 141 2.93 36.21 -53.94
N ASP A 142 2.92 35.15 -54.76
CA ASP A 142 3.52 35.16 -56.11
C ASP A 142 2.62 35.90 -57.15
N GLU A 143 1.47 36.44 -56.70
CA GLU A 143 0.71 37.48 -57.40
C GLU A 143 0.80 38.80 -56.62
N THR A 144 1.79 39.63 -56.96
CA THR A 144 1.99 41.09 -56.68
C THR A 144 2.90 41.49 -55.50
N PRO A 145 3.90 42.39 -55.69
CA PRO A 145 4.80 42.83 -54.64
C PRO A 145 4.41 44.21 -54.09
N GLU A 146 3.99 44.32 -52.82
CA GLU A 146 4.09 45.57 -52.05
C GLU A 146 4.53 45.31 -50.59
N VAL A 147 5.60 46.00 -50.20
CA VAL A 147 6.36 45.85 -48.95
C VAL A 147 5.61 46.46 -47.75
N PRO A 148 5.32 45.72 -46.65
CA PRO A 148 4.84 46.33 -45.41
C PRO A 148 6.00 46.79 -44.50
N PRO A 149 5.77 47.78 -43.61
CA PRO A 149 6.82 48.41 -42.83
C PRO A 149 7.32 47.50 -41.69
N SER A 150 8.60 47.14 -41.77
CA SER A 150 9.59 46.95 -40.69
C SER A 150 9.05 46.65 -39.29
N GLU A 151 9.07 45.36 -38.90
CA GLU A 151 8.69 44.83 -37.58
C GLU A 151 9.42 45.47 -36.37
N SER A 152 10.56 46.14 -36.61
CA SER A 152 11.33 46.87 -35.60
C SER A 152 10.58 48.04 -34.96
N SER A 153 9.56 48.60 -35.61
CA SER A 153 8.74 49.68 -35.02
C SER A 153 7.80 49.18 -33.92
N LEU A 154 7.30 47.94 -34.03
CA LEU A 154 6.34 47.37 -33.08
C LEU A 154 7.02 46.88 -31.79
N VAL A 155 8.30 46.51 -31.87
CA VAL A 155 9.10 46.04 -30.73
C VAL A 155 9.43 47.19 -29.76
N LEU A 156 9.64 48.41 -30.27
CA LEU A 156 9.93 49.59 -29.44
C LEU A 156 8.71 50.04 -28.62
N GLU A 157 7.51 49.92 -29.17
CA GLU A 157 6.26 50.31 -28.49
C GLU A 157 5.88 49.31 -27.39
N ALA A 158 6.12 48.01 -27.61
CA ALA A 158 5.90 46.96 -26.62
C ALA A 158 6.88 47.03 -25.44
N GLN A 159 8.14 47.45 -25.67
CA GLN A 159 9.11 47.69 -24.59
C GLN A 159 8.78 48.93 -23.74
N ALA A 160 8.24 49.99 -24.36
CA ALA A 160 7.81 51.19 -23.64
C ALA A 160 6.62 50.94 -22.68
N MET A 161 5.83 49.89 -22.93
CA MET A 161 4.67 49.50 -22.10
C MET A 161 4.99 48.49 -20.98
N GLY A 162 6.27 48.18 -20.73
CA GLY A 162 6.69 47.40 -19.55
C GLY A 162 6.48 45.89 -19.64
N ALA A 163 6.30 45.33 -20.84
CA ALA A 163 6.25 43.88 -21.04
C ALA A 163 7.68 43.28 -21.05
N SER A 164 8.31 43.13 -19.88
CA SER A 164 9.56 42.37 -19.75
C SER A 164 9.27 40.87 -19.65
N GLY A 165 9.21 40.23 -20.80
CA GLY A 165 9.11 38.78 -20.93
C GLY A 165 9.82 38.31 -22.18
N VAL A 166 11.12 38.61 -22.30
CA VAL A 166 11.97 38.05 -23.35
C VAL A 166 12.13 36.56 -23.05
N LEU A 167 11.24 35.74 -23.62
CA LEU A 167 11.56 34.33 -23.83
C LEU A 167 12.64 34.31 -24.90
N ASP A 168 13.88 34.15 -24.44
CA ASP A 168 15.03 33.99 -25.30
C ASP A 168 14.91 32.66 -26.07
N LEU A 169 14.37 32.74 -27.29
CA LEU A 169 14.20 31.59 -28.18
C LEU A 169 15.56 31.00 -28.60
N ASP A 170 16.65 31.76 -28.50
CA ASP A 170 18.00 31.24 -28.74
C ASP A 170 18.43 30.25 -27.65
N THR A 171 17.89 30.33 -26.44
CA THR A 171 18.14 29.30 -25.41
C THR A 171 17.37 28.00 -25.65
N ILE A 172 16.26 28.03 -26.40
CA ILE A 172 15.43 26.85 -26.73
C ILE A 172 15.89 26.20 -28.05
N LEU A 173 16.48 26.96 -28.96
CA LEU A 173 16.95 26.53 -30.28
C LEU A 173 18.47 26.38 -30.40
N GLY A 174 19.24 26.77 -29.37
CA GLY A 174 20.69 26.89 -29.38
C GLY A 174 21.54 25.63 -29.63
N ASP A 175 20.94 24.52 -30.05
CA ASP A 175 21.70 23.33 -30.50
C ASP A 175 21.19 22.77 -31.84
N TRP A 176 20.38 23.53 -32.59
CA TRP A 176 20.01 23.16 -33.96
C TRP A 176 21.02 23.72 -34.95
N ASN A 177 22.08 22.95 -35.20
CA ASN A 177 23.03 23.22 -36.27
C ASN A 177 22.59 22.50 -37.57
N PRO A 178 22.19 23.22 -38.64
CA PRO A 178 21.80 22.60 -39.90
C PRO A 178 22.98 21.98 -40.69
N ASN A 179 24.22 22.08 -40.20
CA ASN A 179 25.43 21.58 -40.85
C ASN A 179 26.15 20.44 -40.10
N THR A 180 25.55 19.78 -39.11
CA THR A 180 26.13 18.57 -38.49
C THR A 180 25.49 17.30 -39.07
N PRO A 181 26.22 16.49 -39.87
CA PRO A 181 25.79 15.14 -40.18
C PRO A 181 26.21 14.25 -39.02
N ASN A 182 25.28 13.77 -38.20
CA ASN A 182 25.52 12.60 -37.33
C ASN A 182 24.27 11.72 -37.29
N PHE A 183 23.88 11.28 -38.49
CA PHE A 183 23.25 10.00 -38.68
C PHE A 183 24.38 8.99 -38.96
N LEU A 184 24.38 7.87 -38.24
CA LEU A 184 25.20 6.65 -38.40
C LEU A 184 26.54 6.56 -37.64
N SER A 185 26.48 5.96 -36.46
CA SER A 185 27.47 4.96 -36.02
C SER A 185 26.80 3.88 -35.16
N GLY A 186 25.98 3.06 -35.81
CA GLY A 186 25.81 1.68 -35.38
C GLY A 186 27.04 0.90 -35.80
N SER A 187 28.00 0.74 -34.89
CA SER A 187 29.04 -0.28 -35.00
C SER A 187 28.54 -1.56 -34.34
N SER A 188 28.43 -2.59 -35.16
CA SER A 188 28.47 -4.02 -34.85
C SER A 188 29.54 -4.38 -33.83
#